data_AF-A0A958M8B2-F1
#
_entry.id   AF-A0A958M8B2-F1
#
_cell.length_a   1.000
_cell.length_b   1.000
_cell.length_c   1.000
_cell.angle_alpha   90.00
_cell.angle_beta   90.00
_cell.angle_gamma   90.00
#
_symmetry.space_group_name_H-M   'P 1'
#
loop_
_entity.id
_entity.type
_entity.pdbx_description
1 polymer ?
#
loop_
_entity_poly.entity_id
_entity_poly.type
_entity_poly.pdbx_seq_one_letter_code
_entity_poly.pdbx_strand_id
1 'polypeptide(L)'
;MIKKALLYGLLLLTGVSTAQIGGKYTYQFLNLVASPRQAALGGRVLTHYDYDVDQPLINPATLNDEMRNRLALSYVNYLGDVNYGSAAYAWHMKAGVFHGGVTYINYGTFDGRNEFGEETGDFTGSEVALSAGYAYNIPESGFYVGANVKLISSALEQYHSFGGALDIGGVYLDTINRLSVALVIRNAGMQFSTYAGEREKLPLEIAAGISQELKNVPIRWHLTFENLQNWNLAFANPVRTETTLDGEETPEKVTVIKEFFRHTVIGAELFPDRGFSIRLGYNFRRGEELRVLEQRNFSGLSAGFGVRINKVRFNYSFARYSTAANTSLFGLMINFR
;
A
#
# COMPACT_ATOMS: atom_id res chain seq x y z
N MET A 1 41.78 -32.83 20.71
CA MET A 1 41.25 -32.68 19.33
C MET A 1 39.79 -32.21 19.30
N ILE A 2 38.92 -32.68 20.21
CA ILE A 2 37.50 -32.30 20.29
C ILE A 2 37.27 -30.79 20.55
N LYS A 3 38.08 -30.14 21.41
CA LYS A 3 37.94 -28.69 21.70
C LYS A 3 38.22 -27.78 20.50
N LYS A 4 39.09 -28.18 19.56
CA LYS A 4 39.37 -27.40 18.33
C LYS A 4 38.27 -27.59 17.28
N ALA A 5 37.70 -28.79 17.17
CA ALA A 5 36.56 -29.06 16.29
C ALA A 5 35.30 -28.28 16.72
N LEU A 6 35.08 -28.11 18.03
CA LEU A 6 33.96 -27.33 18.58
C LEU A 6 34.13 -25.82 18.32
N LEU A 7 35.38 -25.32 18.35
CA LEU A 7 35.69 -23.93 18.00
C LEU A 7 35.48 -23.66 16.50
N TYR A 8 35.90 -24.59 15.62
CA TYR A 8 35.64 -24.48 14.18
C TYR A 8 34.14 -24.65 13.84
N GLY A 9 33.41 -25.44 14.61
CA GLY A 9 31.94 -25.55 14.52
C GLY A 9 31.22 -24.26 14.93
N LEU A 10 31.69 -23.56 15.98
CA LEU A 10 31.15 -22.26 16.39
C LEU A 10 31.49 -21.13 15.40
N LEU A 11 32.66 -21.18 14.76
CA LEU A 11 33.08 -20.22 13.72
C LEU A 11 32.34 -20.41 12.38
N LEU A 12 31.71 -21.57 12.15
CA LEU A 12 30.84 -21.82 11.00
C LEU A 12 29.38 -21.42 11.25
N LEU A 13 29.03 -21.06 12.49
CA LEU A 13 27.70 -20.58 12.90
C LEU A 13 27.54 -19.04 12.85
N THR A 14 28.59 -18.31 12.48
CA THR A 14 28.53 -16.84 12.26
C THR A 14 28.18 -16.46 10.81
N GLY A 15 27.88 -17.45 9.96
CA GLY A 15 27.42 -17.24 8.60
C GLY A 15 25.92 -16.95 8.55
N VAL A 16 25.57 -15.74 8.14
CA VAL A 16 24.23 -15.27 7.76
C VAL A 16 23.28 -14.92 8.92
N SER A 17 23.72 -14.00 9.78
CA SER A 17 22.80 -13.21 10.60
C SER A 17 22.04 -12.19 9.73
N THR A 18 20.94 -12.57 9.08
CA THR A 18 19.97 -11.58 8.56
C THR A 18 19.11 -11.06 9.71
N ALA A 19 19.65 -10.12 10.49
CA ALA A 19 18.98 -9.54 11.65
C ALA A 19 18.01 -8.38 11.29
N GLN A 20 17.83 -8.06 10.00
CA GLN A 20 16.96 -6.98 9.57
C GLN A 20 15.89 -7.52 8.61
N ILE A 21 14.64 -7.53 9.09
CA ILE A 21 13.45 -7.86 8.28
C ILE A 21 12.89 -6.59 7.63
N GLY A 22 13.26 -5.40 8.12
CA GLY A 22 13.02 -4.11 7.46
C GLY A 22 13.99 -3.89 6.29
N GLY A 23 13.59 -3.12 5.28
CA GLY A 23 14.45 -2.83 4.11
C GLY A 23 14.61 -3.98 3.12
N LYS A 24 13.74 -5.01 3.15
CA LYS A 24 13.80 -6.15 2.20
C LYS A 24 13.65 -5.78 0.73
N TYR A 25 13.01 -4.65 0.47
CA TYR A 25 12.68 -4.19 -0.87
C TYR A 25 13.02 -2.72 -1.00
N THR A 26 13.48 -2.36 -2.20
CA THR A 26 13.65 -0.99 -2.64
C THR A 26 12.31 -0.42 -3.13
N TYR A 27 12.19 0.89 -3.30
CA TYR A 27 10.99 1.57 -3.82
C TYR A 27 9.69 1.24 -3.05
N GLN A 28 9.76 1.15 -1.72
CA GLN A 28 8.61 0.78 -0.88
C GLN A 28 7.44 1.76 -0.96
N PHE A 29 7.70 3.00 -1.39
CA PHE A 29 6.66 4.00 -1.61
C PHE A 29 5.58 3.56 -2.62
N LEU A 30 5.89 2.61 -3.52
CA LEU A 30 4.91 2.02 -4.45
C LEU A 30 3.74 1.32 -3.76
N ASN A 31 3.91 0.94 -2.49
CA ASN A 31 2.87 0.30 -1.68
C ASN A 31 2.05 1.28 -0.85
N LEU A 32 2.39 2.58 -0.84
CA LEU A 32 1.60 3.60 -0.17
C LEU A 32 0.22 3.73 -0.80
N VAL A 33 -0.74 4.19 0.00
CA VAL A 33 -2.13 4.29 -0.43
C VAL A 33 -2.29 5.54 -1.28
N ALA A 34 -2.67 5.38 -2.55
CA ALA A 34 -2.79 6.48 -3.49
C ALA A 34 -4.08 7.30 -3.37
N SER A 35 -5.10 6.81 -2.67
CA SER A 35 -6.44 7.44 -2.59
C SER A 35 -6.95 7.54 -1.15
N PRO A 36 -7.48 8.71 -0.71
CA PRO A 36 -8.15 8.84 0.58
C PRO A 36 -9.39 7.94 0.70
N ARG A 37 -10.09 7.66 -0.40
CA ARG A 37 -11.21 6.71 -0.39
C ARG A 37 -10.75 5.32 0.02
N GLN A 38 -9.66 4.86 -0.56
CA GLN A 38 -9.06 3.56 -0.21
C GLN A 38 -8.48 3.57 1.21
N ALA A 39 -7.79 4.65 1.61
CA ALA A 39 -7.21 4.77 2.94
C ALA A 39 -8.27 4.68 4.05
N ALA A 40 -9.43 5.31 3.86
CA ALA A 40 -10.55 5.21 4.78
C ALA A 40 -11.12 3.79 4.93
N LEU A 41 -10.93 2.93 3.92
CA LEU A 41 -11.37 1.54 3.87
C LEU A 41 -10.25 0.54 4.24
N GLY A 42 -9.22 0.99 4.97
CA GLY A 42 -8.13 0.15 5.42
C GLY A 42 -6.92 0.08 4.48
N GLY A 43 -6.94 0.85 3.38
CA GLY A 43 -5.77 1.12 2.52
C GLY A 43 -5.54 0.15 1.36
N ARG A 44 -6.31 -0.93 1.28
CA ARG A 44 -6.19 -1.95 0.23
C ARG A 44 -7.55 -2.37 -0.30
N VAL A 45 -8.15 -1.54 -1.16
CA VAL A 45 -9.39 -1.90 -1.86
C VAL A 45 -9.09 -2.06 -3.34
N LEU A 46 -9.45 -3.22 -3.90
CA LEU A 46 -9.09 -3.59 -5.28
C LEU A 46 -10.28 -3.58 -6.24
N THR A 47 -11.48 -3.42 -5.71
CA THR A 47 -12.74 -3.76 -6.40
C THR A 47 -13.57 -2.54 -6.82
N HIS A 48 -13.07 -1.31 -6.63
CA HIS A 48 -13.80 -0.11 -7.03
C HIS A 48 -13.84 0.03 -8.56
N TYR A 49 -14.85 -0.54 -9.19
CA TYR A 49 -15.16 -0.30 -10.60
C TYR A 49 -16.22 0.81 -10.71
N ASP A 50 -15.77 2.06 -10.62
CA ASP A 50 -16.64 3.24 -10.69
C ASP A 50 -15.87 4.45 -11.22
N TYR A 51 -16.30 5.65 -10.83
CA TYR A 51 -15.73 6.92 -11.26
C TYR A 51 -14.32 7.25 -10.72
N ASP A 52 -13.78 6.46 -9.80
CA ASP A 52 -12.56 6.79 -9.06
C ASP A 52 -11.27 6.57 -9.87
N VAL A 53 -10.73 7.65 -10.43
CA VAL A 53 -9.52 7.62 -11.28
C VAL A 53 -8.23 7.31 -10.51
N ASP A 54 -8.23 7.30 -9.18
CA ASP A 54 -7.07 6.80 -8.42
C ASP A 54 -7.00 5.27 -8.41
N GLN A 55 -8.13 4.57 -8.58
CA GLN A 55 -8.19 3.11 -8.47
C GLN A 55 -7.27 2.38 -9.47
N PRO A 56 -7.16 2.80 -10.74
CA PRO A 56 -6.27 2.17 -11.70
C PRO A 56 -4.79 2.19 -11.29
N LEU A 57 -4.33 3.12 -10.43
CA LEU A 57 -2.96 3.11 -9.88
C LEU A 57 -2.65 1.86 -9.04
N ILE A 58 -3.70 1.25 -8.47
CA ILE A 58 -3.61 0.05 -7.64
C ILE A 58 -4.05 -1.18 -8.41
N ASN A 59 -5.19 -1.11 -9.12
CA ASN A 59 -5.71 -2.20 -9.95
C ASN A 59 -6.10 -1.69 -11.34
N PRO A 60 -5.25 -1.88 -12.36
CA PRO A 60 -5.50 -1.34 -13.70
C PRO A 60 -6.77 -1.88 -14.36
N ALA A 61 -7.24 -3.08 -14.01
CA ALA A 61 -8.47 -3.67 -14.56
C ALA A 61 -9.75 -2.91 -14.18
N THR A 62 -9.67 -1.95 -13.26
CA THR A 62 -10.81 -1.10 -12.88
C THR A 62 -11.02 0.10 -13.80
N LEU A 63 -10.07 0.38 -14.70
CA LEU A 63 -10.16 1.50 -15.63
C LEU A 63 -11.36 1.35 -16.54
N ASN A 64 -12.20 2.39 -16.58
CA ASN A 64 -13.47 2.36 -17.30
C ASN A 64 -13.88 3.74 -17.81
N ASP A 65 -14.97 3.78 -18.59
CA ASP A 65 -15.42 4.99 -19.27
C ASP A 65 -15.97 6.09 -18.34
N GLU A 66 -16.41 5.73 -17.13
CA GLU A 66 -16.85 6.74 -16.16
C GLU A 66 -15.71 7.65 -15.71
N MET A 67 -14.46 7.18 -15.80
CA MET A 67 -13.26 7.92 -15.40
C MET A 67 -12.80 8.94 -16.46
N ARG A 68 -13.38 8.92 -17.67
CA ARG A 68 -12.99 9.80 -18.78
C ARG A 68 -13.01 11.28 -18.37
N ASN A 69 -11.94 12.00 -18.68
CA ASN A 69 -11.74 13.42 -18.40
C ASN A 69 -11.87 13.76 -16.90
N ARG A 70 -11.40 12.87 -16.03
CA ARG A 70 -11.32 13.11 -14.59
C ARG A 70 -9.87 13.18 -14.15
N LEU A 71 -9.59 14.15 -13.30
CA LEU A 71 -8.34 14.30 -12.57
C LEU A 71 -8.60 13.97 -11.10
N ALA A 72 -7.76 13.16 -10.49
CA ALA A 72 -7.65 13.04 -9.04
C ALA A 72 -6.28 13.52 -8.59
N LEU A 73 -6.26 14.19 -7.44
CA LEU A 73 -5.09 14.65 -6.73
C LEU A 73 -5.25 14.23 -5.27
N SER A 74 -4.22 13.60 -4.72
CA SER A 74 -4.20 13.18 -3.32
C SER A 74 -2.92 13.65 -2.64
N TYR A 75 -3.06 14.11 -1.41
CA TYR A 75 -1.95 14.56 -0.56
C TYR A 75 -2.06 13.95 0.83
N VAL A 76 -0.92 13.55 1.36
CA VAL A 76 -0.80 12.91 2.67
C VAL A 76 0.31 13.59 3.45
N ASN A 77 -0.06 14.13 4.61
CA ASN A 77 0.91 14.48 5.64
C ASN A 77 1.16 13.24 6.48
N TYR A 78 2.32 12.61 6.27
CA TYR A 78 2.70 11.34 6.88
C TYR A 78 3.52 11.57 8.16
N LEU A 79 4.11 10.51 8.69
CA LEU A 79 4.82 10.55 9.97
C LEU A 79 6.25 11.08 9.80
N GLY A 80 6.73 11.88 10.76
CA GLY A 80 8.12 12.34 10.80
C GLY A 80 8.48 13.22 9.60
N ASP A 81 7.70 14.27 9.35
CA ASP A 81 7.85 15.25 8.25
C ASP A 81 7.78 14.70 6.81
N VAL A 82 7.64 13.38 6.68
CA VAL A 82 7.38 12.70 5.41
C VAL A 82 6.05 13.18 4.84
N ASN A 83 6.06 13.52 3.56
CA ASN A 83 4.86 13.86 2.81
C ASN A 83 4.85 13.09 1.51
N TYR A 84 3.67 12.64 1.08
CA TYR A 84 3.53 11.95 -0.18
C TYR A 84 2.20 12.28 -0.82
N GLY A 85 2.10 12.02 -2.11
CA GLY A 85 0.90 12.31 -2.87
C GLY A 85 0.82 11.53 -4.15
N SER A 86 -0.33 11.62 -4.78
CA SER A 86 -0.58 11.04 -6.08
C SER A 86 -1.39 11.99 -6.95
N ALA A 87 -1.27 11.81 -8.25
CA ALA A 87 -2.13 12.42 -9.25
C ALA A 87 -2.49 11.37 -10.28
N ALA A 88 -3.74 11.32 -10.71
CA ALA A 88 -4.20 10.41 -11.76
C ALA A 88 -5.15 11.12 -12.71
N TYR A 89 -5.00 10.86 -14.00
CA TYR A 89 -5.88 11.39 -15.04
C TYR A 89 -6.22 10.30 -16.05
N ALA A 90 -7.50 10.23 -16.43
CA ALA A 90 -7.96 9.30 -17.45
C ALA A 90 -8.52 10.05 -18.65
N TRP A 91 -8.15 9.60 -19.84
CA TRP A 91 -8.60 10.15 -21.12
C TRP A 91 -9.04 9.02 -22.05
N HIS A 92 -9.87 9.38 -23.03
CA HIS A 92 -10.37 8.42 -24.00
C HIS A 92 -9.69 8.59 -25.35
N MET A 93 -9.23 7.48 -25.92
CA MET A 93 -8.67 7.36 -27.26
C MET A 93 -9.51 6.35 -28.06
N LYS A 94 -9.27 6.24 -29.38
CA LYS A 94 -9.98 5.29 -30.25
C LYS A 94 -9.90 3.84 -29.75
N ALA A 95 -8.79 3.45 -29.11
CA ALA A 95 -8.58 2.10 -28.59
C ALA A 95 -9.23 1.85 -27.21
N GLY A 96 -9.81 2.86 -26.57
CA GLY A 96 -10.41 2.77 -25.24
C GLY A 96 -9.95 3.87 -24.30
N VAL A 97 -10.19 3.67 -23.01
CA VAL A 97 -9.76 4.60 -21.96
C VAL A 97 -8.33 4.24 -21.56
N PHE A 98 -7.50 5.27 -21.44
CA PHE A 98 -6.16 5.19 -20.89
C PHE A 98 -6.11 6.02 -19.61
N HIS A 99 -5.21 5.67 -18.71
CA HIS A 99 -4.87 6.56 -17.61
C HIS A 99 -3.37 6.78 -17.52
N GLY A 100 -3.02 7.88 -16.88
CA GLY A 100 -1.67 8.24 -16.49
C GLY A 100 -1.71 8.73 -15.06
N GLY A 101 -0.66 8.48 -14.31
CA GLY A 101 -0.57 8.98 -12.96
C GLY A 101 0.84 9.03 -12.41
N VAL A 102 0.97 9.77 -11.33
CA VAL A 102 2.22 10.03 -10.63
C VAL A 102 2.00 9.68 -9.16
N THR A 103 2.95 8.98 -8.56
CA THR A 103 3.04 8.82 -7.11
C THR A 103 4.38 9.40 -6.68
N TYR A 104 4.39 10.24 -5.66
CA TYR A 104 5.58 10.93 -5.18
C TYR A 104 5.66 10.84 -3.66
N ILE A 105 6.86 10.66 -3.12
CA ILE A 105 7.17 10.76 -1.70
C ILE A 105 8.37 11.68 -1.49
N ASN A 106 8.31 12.50 -0.45
CA ASN A 106 9.40 13.27 0.11
C ASN A 106 9.59 12.84 1.56
N TYR A 107 10.82 12.49 1.92
CA TYR A 107 11.15 11.98 3.25
C TYR A 107 11.35 13.07 4.31
N GLY A 108 11.23 14.35 3.94
CA GLY A 108 11.55 15.48 4.80
C GLY A 108 13.05 15.78 4.79
N THR A 109 13.48 16.51 5.81
CA THR A 109 14.87 16.92 5.99
C THR A 109 15.41 16.25 7.25
N PHE A 110 16.64 15.75 7.17
CA PHE A 110 17.33 15.07 8.25
C PHE A 110 18.64 15.78 8.58
N ASP A 111 18.95 15.90 9.87
CA ASP A 111 20.21 16.45 10.33
C ASP A 111 21.34 15.45 10.06
N GLY A 112 22.34 15.84 9.25
CA GLY A 112 23.51 15.00 8.99
C GLY A 112 24.54 15.10 10.10
N ARG A 113 25.04 13.94 10.56
CA ARG A 113 26.15 13.84 11.53
C ARG A 113 27.18 12.81 11.07
N ASN A 114 28.46 13.10 11.30
CA ASN A 114 29.55 12.13 11.07
C ASN A 114 29.60 11.07 12.19
N GLU A 115 30.53 10.13 12.08
CA GLU A 115 30.76 9.05 13.05
C GLU A 115 31.18 9.55 14.45
N PHE A 116 31.64 10.80 14.56
CA PHE A 116 32.00 11.45 15.81
C PHE A 116 30.84 12.28 16.40
N GLY A 117 29.68 12.32 15.72
CA GLY A 117 28.50 13.07 16.13
C GLY A 117 28.53 14.56 15.76
N GLU A 118 29.52 15.00 15.00
CA GLU A 118 29.63 16.39 14.52
C GLU A 118 28.73 16.61 13.31
N GLU A 119 28.17 17.81 13.17
CA GLU A 119 27.24 18.14 12.10
C GLU A 119 27.94 18.21 10.73
N THR A 120 27.33 17.61 9.72
CA THR A 120 27.87 17.52 8.34
C THR A 120 26.99 18.24 7.30
N GLY A 121 25.79 18.68 7.71
CA GLY A 121 24.80 19.36 6.88
C GLY A 121 23.50 18.55 6.75
N ASP A 122 22.41 19.22 6.44
CA ASP A 122 21.11 18.57 6.29
C ASP A 122 21.05 17.76 4.98
N PHE A 123 20.36 16.62 5.02
CA PHE A 123 20.10 15.81 3.83
C PHE A 123 18.61 15.48 3.68
N THR A 124 18.21 15.08 2.48
CA THR A 124 16.82 14.74 2.14
C THR A 124 16.77 13.57 1.17
N GLY A 125 15.56 13.05 0.93
CA GLY A 125 15.31 12.05 -0.09
C GLY A 125 13.92 12.22 -0.69
N SER A 126 13.79 11.85 -1.96
CA SER A 126 12.50 11.79 -2.63
C SER A 126 12.46 10.70 -3.68
N GLU A 127 11.27 10.16 -3.91
CA GLU A 127 11.03 9.15 -4.95
C GLU A 127 9.77 9.51 -5.74
N VAL A 128 9.79 9.17 -7.02
CA VAL A 128 8.67 9.38 -7.94
C VAL A 128 8.46 8.16 -8.82
N ALA A 129 7.20 7.78 -9.00
CA ALA A 129 6.78 6.78 -9.98
C ALA A 129 5.80 7.41 -10.96
N LEU A 130 6.16 7.41 -12.24
CA LEU A 130 5.24 7.70 -13.34
C LEU A 130 4.61 6.40 -13.80
N SER A 131 3.30 6.39 -13.98
CA SER A 131 2.53 5.23 -14.40
C SER A 131 1.63 5.54 -15.58
N ALA A 132 1.46 4.58 -16.47
CA ALA A 132 0.48 4.63 -17.54
C ALA A 132 -0.20 3.26 -17.66
N GLY A 133 -1.50 3.27 -17.91
CA GLY A 133 -2.34 2.09 -17.84
C GLY A 133 -3.41 2.01 -18.90
N TYR A 134 -3.79 0.77 -19.19
CA TYR A 134 -4.90 0.42 -20.08
C TYR A 134 -5.65 -0.78 -19.52
N ALA A 135 -6.97 -0.82 -19.77
CA ALA A 135 -7.82 -1.96 -19.47
C ALA A 135 -8.62 -2.40 -20.68
N TYR A 136 -8.82 -3.71 -20.75
CA TYR A 136 -9.61 -4.39 -21.75
C TYR A 136 -10.80 -5.09 -21.08
N ASN A 137 -11.99 -4.80 -21.56
CA ASN A 137 -13.22 -5.48 -21.17
C ASN A 137 -13.42 -6.69 -22.07
N ILE A 138 -13.48 -7.89 -21.49
CA ILE A 138 -13.75 -9.13 -22.23
C ILE A 138 -15.26 -9.19 -22.53
N PRO A 139 -15.67 -9.09 -23.82
CA PRO A 139 -17.08 -9.02 -24.19
C PRO A 139 -17.90 -10.17 -23.60
N GLU A 140 -19.12 -9.86 -23.16
CA GLU A 140 -20.14 -10.82 -22.70
C GLU A 140 -19.74 -11.72 -21.50
N SER A 141 -18.66 -11.39 -20.79
CA SER A 141 -18.12 -12.27 -19.73
C SER A 141 -18.17 -11.67 -18.31
N GLY A 142 -18.30 -10.35 -18.18
CA GLY A 142 -18.15 -9.65 -16.90
C GLY A 142 -16.71 -9.57 -16.39
N PHE A 143 -15.73 -10.06 -17.16
CA PHE A 143 -14.31 -10.00 -16.83
C PHE A 143 -13.61 -8.81 -17.48
N TYR A 144 -12.79 -8.15 -16.68
CA TYR A 144 -11.97 -7.00 -17.05
C TYR A 144 -10.52 -7.33 -16.70
N VAL A 145 -9.62 -7.03 -17.61
CA VAL A 145 -8.18 -7.19 -17.40
C VAL A 145 -7.49 -5.86 -17.68
N GLY A 146 -6.40 -5.58 -16.99
CA GLY A 146 -5.67 -4.35 -17.20
C GLY A 146 -4.20 -4.49 -16.85
N ALA A 147 -3.40 -3.57 -17.38
CA ALA A 147 -1.98 -3.50 -17.10
C ALA A 147 -1.53 -2.06 -16.91
N ASN A 148 -0.57 -1.87 -16.01
CA ASN A 148 0.19 -0.63 -15.85
C ASN A 148 1.66 -0.86 -16.13
N VAL A 149 2.30 0.15 -16.71
CA VAL A 149 3.76 0.30 -16.73
C VAL A 149 4.14 1.43 -15.80
N LYS A 150 5.18 1.23 -14.99
CA LYS A 150 5.73 2.22 -14.07
C LYS A 150 7.20 2.47 -14.39
N LEU A 151 7.59 3.75 -14.41
CA LEU A 151 8.97 4.21 -14.38
C LEU A 151 9.22 4.88 -13.04
N ILE A 152 10.30 4.47 -12.37
CA ILE A 152 10.58 4.80 -10.97
C ILE A 152 11.92 5.51 -10.91
N SER A 153 11.97 6.66 -10.26
CA SER A 153 13.19 7.39 -9.95
C SER A 153 13.25 7.64 -8.45
N SER A 154 14.40 7.36 -7.86
CA SER A 154 14.66 7.60 -6.45
C SER A 154 15.96 8.33 -6.26
N ALA A 155 15.95 9.32 -5.39
CA ALA A 155 17.09 10.08 -4.94
C ALA A 155 17.10 10.08 -3.41
N LEU A 156 18.07 9.43 -2.81
CA LEU A 156 18.27 9.38 -1.36
C LEU A 156 19.62 10.03 -1.08
N GLU A 157 19.61 11.27 -0.58
CA GLU A 157 20.80 12.11 -0.46
C GLU A 157 21.56 12.20 -1.81
N GLN A 158 22.76 11.62 -1.89
CA GLN A 158 23.62 11.60 -3.08
C GLN A 158 23.42 10.34 -3.94
N TYR A 159 22.65 9.37 -3.47
CA TYR A 159 22.45 8.09 -4.13
C TYR A 159 21.21 8.13 -5.02
N HIS A 160 21.37 7.69 -6.26
CA HIS A 160 20.28 7.66 -7.24
C HIS A 160 20.02 6.24 -7.74
N SER A 161 18.74 5.90 -7.91
CA SER A 161 18.33 4.63 -8.48
C SER A 161 17.14 4.83 -9.41
N PHE A 162 17.18 4.14 -10.54
CA PHE A 162 16.13 4.16 -11.55
C PHE A 162 15.62 2.73 -11.76
N GLY A 163 14.32 2.55 -11.93
CA GLY A 163 13.70 1.25 -12.05
C GLY A 163 12.42 1.27 -12.85
N GLY A 164 11.89 0.08 -13.11
CA GLY A 164 10.62 -0.08 -13.78
C GLY A 164 9.84 -1.26 -13.24
N ALA A 165 8.52 -1.17 -13.33
CA ALA A 165 7.62 -2.22 -12.86
C ALA A 165 6.36 -2.34 -13.71
N LEU A 166 5.75 -3.52 -13.66
CA LEU A 166 4.46 -3.81 -14.25
C LEU A 166 3.45 -4.14 -13.15
N ASP A 167 2.21 -3.67 -13.33
CA ASP A 167 1.07 -4.20 -12.61
C ASP A 167 0.13 -4.90 -13.60
N ILE A 168 -0.47 -6.01 -13.18
CA ILE A 168 -1.48 -6.75 -13.94
C ILE A 168 -2.66 -6.98 -13.02
N GLY A 169 -3.85 -6.60 -13.47
CA GLY A 169 -5.10 -6.74 -12.74
C GLY A 169 -6.12 -7.56 -13.49
N GLY A 170 -6.98 -8.24 -12.74
CA GLY A 170 -8.21 -8.85 -13.21
C GLY A 170 -9.36 -8.49 -12.27
N VAL A 171 -10.52 -8.20 -12.83
CA VAL A 171 -11.76 -7.95 -12.08
C VAL A 171 -12.92 -8.70 -12.74
N TYR A 172 -13.71 -9.39 -11.94
CA TYR A 172 -14.99 -9.97 -12.33
C TYR A 172 -16.11 -9.15 -11.69
N LEU A 173 -17.07 -8.70 -12.51
CA LEU A 173 -18.23 -7.92 -12.07
C LEU A 173 -19.52 -8.71 -12.33
N ASP A 174 -20.25 -8.97 -11.25
CA ASP A 174 -21.63 -9.44 -11.31
C ASP A 174 -22.57 -8.28 -10.97
N THR A 175 -23.16 -7.71 -12.01
CA THR A 175 -24.08 -6.57 -11.89
C THR A 175 -25.43 -6.95 -11.27
N ILE A 176 -25.83 -8.22 -11.32
CA ILE A 176 -27.11 -8.71 -10.76
C ILE A 176 -27.02 -8.76 -9.24
N ASN A 177 -25.91 -9.30 -8.73
CA ASN A 177 -25.67 -9.42 -7.29
C ASN A 177 -24.88 -8.25 -6.69
N ARG A 178 -24.49 -7.26 -7.51
CA ARG A 178 -23.64 -6.12 -7.14
C ARG A 178 -22.35 -6.56 -6.47
N LEU A 179 -21.76 -7.64 -7.02
CA LEU A 179 -20.58 -8.30 -6.50
C LEU A 179 -19.40 -7.98 -7.43
N SER A 180 -18.25 -7.71 -6.82
CA SER A 180 -16.99 -7.49 -7.54
C SER A 180 -15.91 -8.33 -6.89
N VAL A 181 -15.17 -9.07 -7.71
CA VAL A 181 -14.02 -9.89 -7.29
C VAL A 181 -12.81 -9.43 -8.07
N ALA A 182 -11.68 -9.26 -7.42
CA ALA A 182 -10.45 -8.75 -8.03
C ALA A 182 -9.25 -9.60 -7.64
N LEU A 183 -8.29 -9.71 -8.56
CA LEU A 183 -6.94 -10.23 -8.33
C LEU A 183 -5.95 -9.27 -8.98
N VAL A 184 -4.89 -8.92 -8.27
CA VAL A 184 -3.85 -8.03 -8.80
C VAL A 184 -2.47 -8.54 -8.45
N ILE A 185 -1.54 -8.37 -9.38
CA ILE A 185 -0.10 -8.53 -9.20
C ILE A 185 0.51 -7.16 -9.45
N ARG A 186 1.11 -6.57 -8.42
CA ARG A 186 1.66 -5.21 -8.45
C ARG A 186 3.17 -5.23 -8.32
N ASN A 187 3.82 -4.25 -8.92
CA ASN A 187 5.24 -3.96 -8.79
C ASN A 187 6.16 -5.10 -9.25
N ALA A 188 5.76 -5.89 -10.25
CA ALA A 188 6.62 -6.89 -10.86
C ALA A 188 7.66 -6.20 -11.75
N GLY A 189 8.92 -6.14 -11.31
CA GLY A 189 9.92 -5.35 -12.00
C GLY A 189 11.33 -5.45 -11.43
N MET A 190 12.19 -4.51 -11.83
CA MET A 190 13.60 -4.49 -11.45
C MET A 190 14.17 -3.07 -11.37
N GLN A 191 15.28 -2.93 -10.65
CA GLN A 191 16.17 -1.78 -10.74
C GLN A 191 16.96 -1.82 -12.07
N PHE A 192 17.00 -0.69 -12.76
CA PHE A 192 17.82 -0.48 -13.95
C PHE A 192 19.21 0.06 -13.56
N SER A 193 19.26 1.03 -12.63
CA SER A 193 20.46 1.44 -11.91
C SER A 193 20.30 1.15 -10.42
N THR A 194 21.40 1.12 -9.69
CA THR A 194 21.45 0.80 -8.25
C THR A 194 22.03 1.98 -7.47
N TYR A 195 21.70 2.08 -6.18
CA TYR A 195 22.27 3.13 -5.33
C TYR A 195 23.77 2.94 -5.10
N ALA A 196 24.20 1.69 -4.86
CA ALA A 196 25.56 1.37 -4.44
C ALA A 196 26.04 0.01 -4.99
N GLY A 197 25.80 -0.27 -6.27
CA GLY A 197 26.29 -1.48 -6.95
C GLY A 197 25.42 -2.73 -6.76
N GLU A 198 24.67 -2.84 -5.65
CA GLU A 198 23.80 -3.98 -5.37
C GLU A 198 22.39 -3.79 -5.92
N ARG A 199 21.86 -4.83 -6.61
CA ARG A 199 20.48 -4.84 -7.11
C ARG A 199 19.54 -5.39 -6.05
N GLU A 200 18.59 -4.56 -5.66
CA GLU A 200 17.56 -4.90 -4.69
C GLU A 200 16.24 -5.29 -5.37
N LYS A 201 15.42 -6.05 -4.66
CA LYS A 201 14.11 -6.50 -5.16
C LYS A 201 13.08 -5.39 -5.01
N LEU A 202 12.19 -5.28 -6.01
CA LEU A 202 10.99 -4.45 -5.92
C LEU A 202 9.95 -5.08 -4.99
N PRO A 203 9.02 -4.28 -4.45
CA PRO A 203 8.05 -4.75 -3.47
C PRO A 203 6.84 -5.37 -4.18
N LEU A 204 7.08 -6.52 -4.82
CA LEU A 204 6.05 -7.32 -5.49
C LEU A 204 4.92 -7.65 -4.51
N GLU A 205 3.68 -7.42 -4.92
CA GLU A 205 2.49 -7.72 -4.12
C GLU A 205 1.46 -8.46 -4.97
N ILE A 206 1.03 -9.64 -4.52
CA ILE A 206 -0.14 -10.33 -5.04
C ILE A 206 -1.27 -10.14 -4.04
N ALA A 207 -2.42 -9.65 -4.48
CA ALA A 207 -3.56 -9.40 -3.62
C ALA A 207 -4.88 -9.73 -4.31
N ALA A 208 -5.85 -10.22 -3.53
CA ALA A 208 -7.19 -10.55 -3.99
C ALA A 208 -8.22 -9.82 -3.15
N GLY A 209 -9.30 -9.36 -3.76
CA GLY A 209 -10.34 -8.59 -3.09
C GLY A 209 -11.73 -8.99 -3.53
N ILE A 210 -12.69 -8.84 -2.63
CA ILE A 210 -14.12 -9.05 -2.90
C ILE A 210 -14.90 -7.91 -2.23
N SER A 211 -15.90 -7.41 -2.93
CA SER A 211 -16.84 -6.45 -2.37
C SER A 211 -18.24 -6.67 -2.90
N GLN A 212 -19.23 -6.40 -2.07
CA GLN A 212 -20.62 -6.46 -2.50
C GLN A 212 -21.42 -5.32 -1.90
N GLU A 213 -22.29 -4.74 -2.71
CA GLU A 213 -23.30 -3.80 -2.24
C GLU A 213 -24.58 -4.53 -1.85
N LEU A 214 -25.04 -4.30 -0.62
CA LEU A 214 -26.21 -4.98 -0.08
C LEU A 214 -27.49 -4.50 -0.77
N LYS A 215 -28.42 -5.44 -1.01
CA LYS A 215 -29.75 -5.10 -1.52
C LYS A 215 -30.52 -4.33 -0.45
N ASN A 216 -31.19 -3.24 -0.85
CA ASN A 216 -32.05 -2.40 0.00
C ASN A 216 -31.34 -1.58 1.09
N VAL A 217 -30.02 -1.70 1.24
CA VAL A 217 -29.24 -0.92 2.21
C VAL A 217 -28.06 -0.28 1.48
N PRO A 218 -27.81 1.03 1.62
CA PRO A 218 -26.75 1.72 0.90
C PRO A 218 -25.38 1.45 1.54
N ILE A 219 -25.02 0.17 1.68
CA ILE A 219 -23.76 -0.28 2.29
C ILE A 219 -23.06 -1.22 1.30
N ARG A 220 -21.79 -0.92 1.02
CA ARG A 220 -20.87 -1.81 0.33
C ARG A 220 -19.80 -2.28 1.30
N TRP A 221 -19.67 -3.59 1.47
CA TRP A 221 -18.59 -4.16 2.28
C TRP A 221 -17.43 -4.58 1.38
N HIS A 222 -16.23 -4.57 1.95
CA HIS A 222 -14.97 -4.88 1.28
C HIS A 222 -14.17 -5.85 2.16
N LEU A 223 -13.59 -6.87 1.52
CA LEU A 223 -12.64 -7.79 2.10
C LEU A 223 -11.48 -7.95 1.11
N THR A 224 -10.26 -7.75 1.59
CA THR A 224 -9.05 -7.90 0.79
C THR A 224 -8.06 -8.79 1.52
N PHE A 225 -7.41 -9.67 0.77
CA PHE A 225 -6.23 -10.40 1.18
C PHE A 225 -5.01 -9.85 0.46
N GLU A 226 -4.06 -9.29 1.20
CA GLU A 226 -2.82 -8.69 0.68
C GLU A 226 -1.62 -9.63 0.82
N ASN A 227 -0.54 -9.40 0.07
CA ASN A 227 0.72 -10.14 0.15
C ASN A 227 0.61 -11.67 0.04
N LEU A 228 -0.28 -12.17 -0.81
CA LEU A 228 -0.56 -13.60 -1.00
C LEU A 228 0.66 -14.43 -1.44
N GLN A 229 1.67 -13.79 -2.02
CA GLN A 229 2.94 -14.42 -2.41
C GLN A 229 3.85 -14.77 -1.23
N ASN A 230 3.63 -14.18 -0.05
CA ASN A 230 4.43 -14.43 1.14
C ASN A 230 3.54 -14.64 2.37
N TRP A 231 3.30 -15.91 2.71
CA TRP A 231 2.49 -16.27 3.88
C TRP A 231 3.07 -15.79 5.21
N ASN A 232 4.39 -15.69 5.36
CA ASN A 232 5.00 -15.33 6.64
C ASN A 232 5.31 -13.82 6.65
N LEU A 233 4.31 -13.02 7.04
CA LEU A 233 4.43 -11.57 7.24
C LEU A 233 4.85 -11.21 8.66
N ALA A 234 4.47 -12.02 9.65
CA ALA A 234 4.83 -11.73 11.03
C ALA A 234 6.35 -11.75 11.25
N PHE A 235 6.80 -10.83 12.08
CA PHE A 235 8.14 -10.85 12.67
C PHE A 235 7.99 -10.88 14.18
N ALA A 236 8.90 -11.60 14.85
CA ALA A 236 8.96 -11.60 16.30
C ALA A 236 9.37 -10.20 16.76
N ASN A 237 8.53 -9.57 17.58
CA ASN A 237 8.86 -8.29 18.19
C ASN A 237 9.69 -8.56 19.46
N PRO A 238 10.97 -8.15 19.52
CA PRO A 238 11.83 -8.42 20.67
C PRO A 238 11.31 -7.77 21.96
N VAL A 239 10.51 -6.71 21.86
CA VAL A 239 9.86 -6.04 23.01
C VAL A 239 8.72 -6.89 23.59
N ARG A 240 8.27 -7.92 22.87
CA ARG A 240 7.19 -8.83 23.28
C ARG A 240 7.70 -10.24 23.63
N THR A 241 9.01 -10.39 23.78
CA THR A 241 9.60 -11.63 24.29
C THR A 241 9.27 -11.76 25.77
N GLU A 242 8.71 -12.91 26.16
CA GLU A 242 8.42 -13.20 27.56
C GLU A 242 9.63 -13.89 28.18
N THR A 243 10.16 -13.32 29.26
CA THR A 243 11.22 -13.94 30.06
C THR A 243 10.58 -14.74 31.18
N THR A 244 10.80 -16.06 31.19
CA THR A 244 10.34 -16.93 32.28
C THR A 244 11.13 -16.66 33.56
N LEU A 245 10.61 -17.12 34.71
CA LEU A 245 11.28 -17.01 36.00
C LEU A 245 12.67 -17.68 36.03
N ASP A 246 12.92 -18.63 35.13
CA ASP A 246 14.19 -19.34 34.96
C ASP A 246 15.17 -18.62 34.01
N GLY A 247 14.79 -17.45 33.49
CA GLY A 247 15.61 -16.64 32.58
C GLY A 247 15.56 -17.09 31.11
N GLU A 248 14.64 -17.99 30.75
CA GLU A 248 14.44 -18.37 29.35
C GLU A 248 13.58 -17.33 28.63
N GLU A 249 14.09 -16.81 27.52
CA GLU A 249 13.36 -15.91 26.62
C GLU A 249 12.54 -16.73 25.62
N THR A 250 11.22 -16.60 25.68
CA THR A 250 10.31 -17.21 24.70
C THR A 250 9.82 -16.15 23.70
N PRO A 251 10.21 -16.23 22.42
CA PRO A 251 9.75 -15.27 21.41
C PRO A 251 8.24 -15.41 21.16
N GLU A 252 7.60 -14.32 20.73
CA GLU A 252 6.16 -14.31 20.46
C GLU A 252 5.76 -15.46 19.53
N LYS A 253 4.89 -16.35 20.00
CA LYS A 253 4.33 -17.41 19.18
C LYS A 253 3.31 -16.83 18.19
N VAL A 254 3.68 -16.86 16.91
CA VAL A 254 2.78 -16.53 15.81
C VAL A 254 2.05 -17.80 15.36
N THR A 255 0.72 -17.78 15.42
CA THR A 255 -0.11 -18.90 14.96
C THR A 255 -0.58 -18.67 13.51
N VAL A 256 -0.97 -19.75 12.83
CA VAL A 256 -1.53 -19.68 11.46
C VAL A 256 -2.73 -18.72 11.38
N ILE A 257 -3.56 -18.65 12.43
CA ILE A 257 -4.70 -17.73 12.50
C ILE A 257 -4.24 -16.27 12.61
N LYS A 258 -3.22 -15.98 13.46
CA LYS A 258 -2.64 -14.63 13.54
C LYS A 258 -2.06 -14.21 12.20
N GLU A 259 -1.39 -15.14 11.51
CA GLU A 259 -0.85 -14.89 10.17
C GLU A 259 -1.94 -14.59 9.15
N PHE A 260 -2.99 -15.41 9.09
CA PHE A 260 -4.15 -15.17 8.23
C PHE A 260 -4.74 -13.76 8.41
N PHE A 261 -4.91 -13.31 9.66
CA PHE A 261 -5.39 -11.96 9.91
C PHE A 261 -4.41 -10.88 9.45
N ARG A 262 -3.08 -11.10 9.50
CA ARG A 262 -2.11 -10.15 8.91
C ARG A 262 -2.23 -10.02 7.39
N HIS A 263 -2.87 -10.96 6.72
CA HIS A 263 -3.20 -10.81 5.30
C HIS A 263 -4.52 -10.07 5.08
N THR A 264 -5.33 -9.85 6.11
CA THR A 264 -6.72 -9.43 5.96
C THR A 264 -6.91 -7.92 6.13
N VAL A 265 -7.71 -7.31 5.26
CA VAL A 265 -8.22 -5.95 5.38
C VAL A 265 -9.72 -5.96 5.16
N ILE A 266 -10.47 -5.28 6.03
CA ILE A 266 -11.93 -5.15 5.91
C ILE A 266 -12.33 -3.68 5.84
N GLY A 267 -13.41 -3.40 5.12
CA GLY A 267 -13.96 -2.05 5.00
C GLY A 267 -15.45 -2.04 4.74
N ALA A 268 -16.10 -0.94 5.07
CA ALA A 268 -17.49 -0.68 4.76
C ALA A 268 -17.66 0.77 4.28
N GLU A 269 -18.33 0.95 3.15
CA GLU A 269 -18.69 2.24 2.56
C GLU A 269 -20.22 2.41 2.63
N LEU A 270 -20.66 3.42 3.37
CA LEU A 270 -22.05 3.87 3.42
C LEU A 270 -22.26 4.92 2.32
N PHE A 271 -23.36 4.78 1.59
CA PHE A 271 -23.79 5.65 0.50
C PHE A 271 -22.76 5.77 -0.65
N PRO A 272 -22.23 4.66 -1.19
CA PRO A 272 -21.14 4.67 -2.19
C PRO A 272 -21.47 5.51 -3.45
N ASP A 273 -22.72 5.46 -3.90
CA ASP A 273 -23.15 6.11 -5.16
C ASP A 273 -23.82 7.48 -4.94
N ARG A 274 -23.84 7.99 -3.71
CA ARG A 274 -24.50 9.26 -3.38
C ARG A 274 -23.50 10.43 -3.41
N GLY A 275 -24.04 11.64 -3.23
CA GLY A 275 -23.23 12.85 -3.11
C GLY A 275 -22.39 12.88 -1.84
N PHE A 276 -22.81 12.18 -0.79
CA PHE A 276 -22.09 12.03 0.47
C PHE A 276 -21.84 10.55 0.75
N SER A 277 -20.66 10.21 1.26
CA SER A 277 -20.29 8.84 1.62
C SER A 277 -19.50 8.82 2.93
N ILE A 278 -19.70 7.80 3.77
CA ILE A 278 -18.91 7.54 4.98
C ILE A 278 -18.21 6.20 4.82
N ARG A 279 -16.96 6.11 5.24
CA ARG A 279 -16.11 4.93 5.10
C ARG A 279 -15.46 4.59 6.41
N LEU A 280 -15.42 3.30 6.71
CA LEU A 280 -14.73 2.74 7.86
C LEU A 280 -13.95 1.52 7.42
N GLY A 281 -12.75 1.33 7.95
CA GLY A 281 -11.91 0.19 7.62
C GLY A 281 -10.98 -0.21 8.74
N TYR A 282 -10.55 -1.47 8.70
CA TYR A 282 -9.58 -2.03 9.63
C TYR A 282 -8.56 -2.86 8.87
N ASN A 283 -7.29 -2.48 9.02
CA ASN A 283 -6.14 -3.24 8.55
C ASN A 283 -5.56 -4.00 9.75
N PHE A 284 -5.74 -5.32 9.74
CA PHE A 284 -5.36 -6.19 10.85
C PHE A 284 -3.84 -6.24 11.04
N ARG A 285 -3.07 -6.26 9.95
CA ARG A 285 -1.61 -6.22 9.98
C ARG A 285 -1.09 -4.97 10.67
N ARG A 286 -1.56 -3.80 10.22
CA ARG A 286 -1.19 -2.51 10.80
C ARG A 286 -1.58 -2.44 12.27
N GLY A 287 -2.71 -3.01 12.65
CA GLY A 287 -3.12 -3.10 14.05
C GLY A 287 -2.19 -3.97 14.90
N GLU A 288 -1.78 -5.13 14.41
CA GLU A 288 -0.88 -6.01 15.15
C GLU A 288 0.57 -5.52 15.21
N GLU A 289 1.10 -4.98 14.11
CA GLU A 289 2.48 -4.48 14.01
C GLU A 289 2.71 -3.21 14.83
N LEU A 290 1.74 -2.30 14.87
CA LEU A 290 1.85 -1.03 15.58
C LEU A 290 1.19 -1.05 16.96
N ARG A 291 0.80 -2.24 17.45
CA ARG A 291 0.28 -2.39 18.81
C ARG A 291 1.42 -2.20 19.83
N VAL A 292 1.23 -1.26 20.73
CA VAL A 292 2.04 -1.09 21.94
C VAL A 292 1.47 -1.99 23.05
N LEU A 293 2.33 -2.70 23.78
CA LEU A 293 1.91 -3.52 24.92
C LEU A 293 1.28 -2.64 26.00
N GLU A 294 0.32 -3.20 26.74
CA GLU A 294 -0.36 -2.55 27.88
C GLU A 294 -1.14 -1.26 27.56
N GLN A 295 -1.14 -0.82 26.30
CA GLN A 295 -1.92 0.34 25.85
C GLN A 295 -3.00 -0.09 24.87
N ARG A 296 -4.25 0.31 25.14
CA ARG A 296 -5.32 0.19 24.16
C ARG A 296 -5.03 1.14 23.01
N ASN A 297 -4.65 0.59 21.86
CA ASN A 297 -4.48 1.35 20.64
C ASN A 297 -5.50 0.89 19.59
N PHE A 298 -5.88 1.84 18.75
CA PHE A 298 -6.75 1.64 17.60
C PHE A 298 -5.93 1.69 16.31
N SER A 299 -4.65 1.33 16.42
CA SER A 299 -3.74 1.16 15.30
C SER A 299 -4.42 0.20 14.32
N GLY A 300 -4.53 0.56 13.04
CA GLY A 300 -5.27 -0.25 12.09
C GLY A 300 -6.63 0.30 11.69
N LEU A 301 -7.33 1.03 12.57
CA LEU A 301 -8.59 1.69 12.22
C LEU A 301 -8.37 2.86 11.26
N SER A 302 -9.26 2.99 10.31
CA SER A 302 -9.35 4.14 9.42
C SER A 302 -10.80 4.52 9.20
N ALA A 303 -11.01 5.82 9.03
CA ALA A 303 -12.32 6.40 8.77
C ALA A 303 -12.18 7.53 7.77
N GLY A 304 -13.25 7.82 7.05
CA GLY A 304 -13.22 8.92 6.11
C GLY A 304 -14.60 9.24 5.58
N PHE A 305 -14.67 10.34 4.85
CA PHE A 305 -15.88 10.75 4.17
C PHE A 305 -15.57 11.32 2.80
N GLY A 306 -16.58 11.33 1.94
CA GLY A 306 -16.53 11.94 0.63
C GLY A 306 -17.73 12.86 0.44
N VAL A 307 -17.50 14.02 -0.16
CA VAL A 307 -18.56 14.96 -0.55
C VAL A 307 -18.37 15.33 -2.01
N ARG A 308 -19.42 15.18 -2.81
CA ARG A 308 -19.48 15.62 -4.21
C ARG A 308 -20.35 16.86 -4.32
N ILE A 309 -19.77 17.94 -4.81
CA ILE A 309 -20.44 19.19 -5.15
C ILE A 309 -20.22 19.42 -6.64
N ASN A 310 -21.28 19.25 -7.44
CA ASN A 310 -21.23 19.34 -8.90
C ASN A 310 -20.14 18.43 -9.49
N LYS A 311 -19.17 19.03 -10.20
CA LYS A 311 -18.05 18.38 -10.88
C LYS A 311 -16.87 18.08 -9.97
N VAL A 312 -16.91 18.51 -8.71
CA VAL A 312 -15.82 18.37 -7.74
C VAL A 312 -16.22 17.38 -6.66
N ARG A 313 -15.33 16.46 -6.33
CA ARG A 313 -15.44 15.56 -5.18
C ARG A 313 -14.25 15.76 -4.26
N PHE A 314 -14.55 16.07 -3.00
CA PHE A 314 -13.58 16.10 -1.93
C PHE A 314 -13.64 14.79 -1.16
N ASN A 315 -12.50 14.20 -0.87
CA ASN A 315 -12.37 13.04 0.00
C ASN A 315 -11.41 13.37 1.13
N TYR A 316 -11.77 12.96 2.33
CA TYR A 316 -10.90 13.02 3.50
C TYR A 316 -10.86 11.66 4.16
N SER A 317 -9.67 11.27 4.61
CA SER A 317 -9.51 10.08 5.43
C SER A 317 -8.53 10.31 6.56
N PHE A 318 -8.82 9.69 7.68
CA PHE A 318 -8.00 9.66 8.87
C PHE A 318 -7.64 8.21 9.16
N ALA A 319 -6.35 7.97 9.34
CA ALA A 319 -5.81 6.67 9.72
C ALA A 319 -4.98 6.79 10.99
N ARG A 320 -5.26 5.91 11.95
CA ARG A 320 -4.50 5.83 13.20
C ARG A 320 -3.40 4.79 13.08
N TYR A 321 -2.15 5.22 13.25
CA TYR A 321 -0.98 4.36 13.19
C TYR A 321 -0.50 3.96 14.58
N SER A 322 -0.49 4.88 15.55
CA SER A 322 -0.21 4.56 16.95
C SER A 322 -0.97 5.49 17.90
N THR A 323 -0.67 5.43 19.20
CA THR A 323 -1.18 6.43 20.17
C THR A 323 -0.60 7.82 19.92
N ALA A 324 0.63 7.90 19.42
CA ALA A 324 1.36 9.15 19.15
C ALA A 324 1.31 9.59 17.67
N ALA A 325 0.88 8.71 16.76
CA ALA A 325 0.99 8.91 15.31
C ALA A 325 -0.35 8.71 14.60
N ASN A 326 -0.80 9.77 13.91
CA ASN A 326 -1.98 9.74 13.04
C ASN A 326 -1.64 10.37 11.69
N THR A 327 -2.34 9.96 10.65
CA THR A 327 -2.15 10.47 9.29
C THR A 327 -3.49 10.90 8.73
N SER A 328 -3.50 12.07 8.10
CA SER A 328 -4.64 12.59 7.37
C SER A 328 -4.32 12.63 5.88
N LEU A 329 -5.26 12.16 5.07
CA LEU A 329 -5.15 12.19 3.62
C LEU A 329 -6.29 13.04 3.07
N PHE A 330 -5.94 13.91 2.13
CA PHE A 330 -6.83 14.82 1.44
C PHE A 330 -6.83 14.47 -0.03
N GLY A 331 -8.02 14.46 -0.63
CA GLY A 331 -8.18 14.13 -2.04
C GLY A 331 -9.17 15.05 -2.70
N LEU A 332 -8.83 15.46 -3.90
CA LEU A 332 -9.67 16.26 -4.77
C LEU A 332 -9.79 15.55 -6.11
N MET A 333 -11.03 15.34 -6.55
CA MET A 333 -11.32 14.81 -7.87
C MET A 333 -12.18 15.79 -8.64
N ILE A 334 -11.78 16.08 -9.87
CA ILE A 334 -12.42 17.05 -10.75
C ILE A 334 -12.85 16.33 -12.03
N ASN A 335 -14.13 16.45 -12.37
CA ASN A 335 -14.69 16.00 -13.63
C ASN A 335 -14.72 17.19 -14.61
N PHE A 336 -14.05 17.09 -15.75
CA PHE A 336 -14.02 18.16 -16.75
C PHE A 336 -15.15 18.09 -17.79
N ARG A 337 -15.96 17.04 -17.78
CA ARG A 337 -17.13 16.90 -18.66
C ARG A 337 -18.29 17.75 -18.20
#